data_AF-A0A3C2AIM3-F1
#
_entry.id   AF-A0A3C2AIM3-F1
#
_cell.length_a   1.000
_cell.length_b   1.000
_cell.length_c   1.000
_cell.angle_alpha   90.00
_cell.angle_beta   90.00
_cell.angle_gamma   90.00
#
_symmetry.space_group_name_H-M   'P 1'
#
loop_
_entity.id
_entity.type
_entity.pdbx_description
1 polymer ?
#
loop_
_entity_poly.entity_id
_entity_poly.type
_entity_poly.pdbx_seq_one_letter_code
_entity_poly.pdbx_strand_id
1 'polypeptide(L)'
;HQTKSNQAGQPLKVAVFIGGPPSHSFAAVMPLPEGLPEVAFAGALGGRNFRYFKQDGFTVSSDADFVILGEVYPMENKPEGPFGDHLGYYSLKHDFPLMKVKKVLARKNGIWAFTVVGRPPQEDTSFGALIHEITGSIIPQTIPGLHEVNAVDAAGVHPLLLAVGSERYTPYMEVERPQEILTTANAILGFNQMSLAKFLFIIAKQDENTPKAKDEEAFFKYLLERIDPTRDFHFQTKTTIDTLDYSGTDLNGGSKLIVAAVGKKKRELGAEIPDIKLPNGFSKPTVVFPGALAIQATKYSDGKDIEKLTSELVYQQEKLSGFPLISVVDDSVFMAQTLNNFLWITFTRSNPSHDVHGVGESTENKHWGCTSSVVFDARVKPHHAPPLIKDSVIEKKVDKLAAKGGALHGLI
;
A
#
# COMPACT_ATOMS: atom_id res chain seq x y z
N HIS A 1 -3.58 -21.40 -13.02
CA HIS A 1 -3.99 -22.04 -14.29
C HIS A 1 -2.85 -22.20 -15.29
N GLN A 2 -2.11 -21.12 -15.61
CA GLN A 2 -1.02 -21.15 -16.59
C GLN A 2 0.02 -22.26 -16.35
N THR A 3 0.50 -22.45 -15.12
CA THR A 3 1.44 -23.52 -14.78
C THR A 3 0.94 -24.91 -15.18
N LYS A 4 -0.34 -25.21 -14.94
CA LYS A 4 -0.96 -26.49 -15.32
C LYS A 4 -0.99 -26.66 -16.85
N SER A 5 -1.30 -25.60 -17.59
CA SER A 5 -1.26 -25.60 -19.06
C SER A 5 0.16 -25.79 -19.60
N ASN A 6 1.14 -25.11 -19.02
CA ASN A 6 2.55 -25.23 -19.39
C ASN A 6 3.09 -26.64 -19.15
N GLN A 7 2.79 -27.25 -18.00
CA GLN A 7 3.18 -28.63 -17.70
C GLN A 7 2.57 -29.65 -18.68
N ALA A 8 1.36 -29.37 -19.15
CA ALA A 8 0.69 -30.19 -20.16
C ALA A 8 1.13 -29.87 -21.61
N GLY A 9 2.06 -28.93 -21.81
CA GLY A 9 2.56 -28.55 -23.14
C GLY A 9 1.49 -27.93 -24.06
N GLN A 10 0.40 -27.40 -23.48
CA GLN A 10 -0.73 -26.83 -24.23
C GLN A 10 -0.90 -25.33 -23.94
N PRO A 11 -1.38 -24.54 -24.92
CA PRO A 11 -1.69 -23.14 -24.66
C PRO A 11 -2.80 -23.00 -23.62
N LEU A 12 -2.68 -21.99 -22.75
CA LEU A 12 -3.77 -21.57 -21.88
C LEU A 12 -4.80 -20.78 -22.70
N LYS A 13 -6.02 -21.30 -22.80
CA LYS A 13 -7.15 -20.56 -23.38
C LYS A 13 -7.65 -19.50 -22.40
N VAL A 14 -7.68 -18.25 -22.83
CA VAL A 14 -8.10 -17.09 -22.03
C VAL A 14 -9.26 -16.39 -22.73
N ALA A 15 -10.25 -15.96 -21.94
CA ALA A 15 -11.33 -15.09 -22.39
C ALA A 15 -11.38 -13.86 -21.49
N VAL A 16 -11.26 -12.66 -22.07
CA VAL A 16 -11.33 -11.38 -21.36
C VAL A 16 -12.69 -10.77 -21.61
N PHE A 17 -13.42 -10.45 -20.54
CA PHE A 17 -14.76 -9.88 -20.59
C PHE A 17 -14.70 -8.39 -20.29
N ILE A 18 -15.29 -7.57 -21.15
CA ILE A 18 -15.31 -6.10 -21.00
C ILE A 18 -16.77 -5.63 -21.02
N GLY A 19 -17.13 -4.79 -20.05
CA GLY A 19 -18.50 -4.32 -19.85
C GLY A 19 -19.43 -5.38 -19.24
N GLY A 20 -20.73 -5.22 -19.47
CA GLY A 20 -21.77 -6.04 -18.85
C GLY A 20 -22.22 -5.54 -17.46
N PRO A 21 -22.90 -6.39 -16.66
CA PRO A 21 -23.39 -6.02 -15.34
C PRO A 21 -22.26 -5.60 -14.38
N PRO A 22 -22.42 -4.52 -13.59
CA PRO A 22 -21.40 -4.08 -12.63
C PRO A 22 -20.96 -5.15 -11.62
N SER A 23 -21.86 -6.09 -11.29
CA SER A 23 -21.56 -7.22 -10.41
C SER A 23 -20.44 -8.12 -10.94
N HIS A 24 -20.17 -8.11 -12.25
CA HIS A 24 -19.09 -8.90 -12.85
C HIS A 24 -17.72 -8.33 -12.48
N SER A 25 -17.50 -7.04 -12.75
CA SER A 25 -16.24 -6.37 -12.41
C SER A 25 -16.02 -6.37 -10.91
N PHE A 26 -17.08 -6.11 -10.13
CA PHE A 26 -16.99 -6.12 -8.68
C PHE A 26 -16.63 -7.51 -8.13
N ALA A 27 -17.27 -8.58 -8.62
CA ALA A 27 -16.95 -9.93 -8.17
C ALA A 27 -15.52 -10.37 -8.52
N ALA A 28 -14.97 -9.89 -9.64
CA ALA A 28 -13.61 -10.22 -10.06
C ALA A 28 -12.51 -9.59 -9.19
N VAL A 29 -12.81 -8.49 -8.49
CA VAL A 29 -11.86 -7.82 -7.57
C VAL A 29 -12.06 -8.23 -6.10
N MET A 30 -13.16 -8.91 -5.79
CA MET A 30 -13.45 -9.33 -4.41
C MET A 30 -12.45 -10.39 -3.91
N PRO A 31 -11.91 -10.24 -2.69
CA PRO A 31 -11.03 -11.23 -2.08
C PRO A 31 -11.85 -12.43 -1.55
N LEU A 32 -12.37 -13.24 -2.45
CA LEU A 32 -13.20 -14.40 -2.11
C LEU A 32 -12.36 -15.55 -1.52
N PRO A 33 -12.95 -16.40 -0.66
CA PRO A 33 -12.29 -17.60 -0.19
C PRO A 33 -11.85 -18.52 -1.34
N GLU A 34 -10.74 -19.22 -1.16
CA GLU A 34 -10.26 -20.19 -2.14
C GLU A 34 -11.34 -21.24 -2.42
N GLY A 35 -11.58 -21.51 -3.71
CA GLY A 35 -12.57 -22.48 -4.16
C GLY A 35 -13.97 -21.92 -4.36
N LEU A 36 -14.28 -20.69 -3.92
CA LEU A 36 -15.53 -20.01 -4.27
C LEU A 36 -15.37 -19.31 -5.64
N PRO A 37 -16.09 -19.73 -6.71
CA PRO A 37 -15.94 -19.10 -8.02
C PRO A 37 -16.50 -17.67 -8.02
N GLU A 38 -15.74 -16.73 -8.56
CA GLU A 38 -16.13 -15.32 -8.70
C GLU A 38 -17.43 -15.18 -9.50
N VAL A 39 -17.65 -16.04 -10.50
CA VAL A 39 -18.90 -16.08 -11.29
C VAL A 39 -20.13 -16.43 -10.45
N ALA A 40 -19.98 -17.24 -9.39
CA ALA A 40 -21.08 -17.56 -8.49
C ALA A 40 -21.42 -16.34 -7.62
N PHE A 41 -20.40 -15.66 -7.10
CA PHE A 41 -20.56 -14.43 -6.35
C PHE A 41 -21.15 -13.29 -7.21
N ALA A 42 -20.68 -13.15 -8.45
CA ALA A 42 -21.22 -12.19 -9.43
C ALA A 42 -22.73 -12.39 -9.65
N GLY A 43 -23.16 -13.66 -9.68
CA GLY A 43 -24.57 -14.01 -9.84
C GLY A 43 -25.40 -13.73 -8.58
N ALA A 44 -24.88 -14.05 -7.41
CA ALA A 44 -25.51 -13.74 -6.13
C ALA A 44 -25.71 -12.22 -5.96
N LEU A 45 -24.66 -11.43 -6.20
CA LEU A 45 -24.69 -9.98 -6.14
C LEU A 45 -25.63 -9.37 -7.20
N GLY A 46 -25.63 -9.95 -8.41
CA GLY A 46 -26.50 -9.51 -9.51
C GLY A 46 -27.96 -9.97 -9.41
N GLY A 47 -28.33 -10.74 -8.39
CA GLY A 47 -29.68 -11.30 -8.22
C GLY A 47 -30.09 -12.33 -9.30
N ARG A 48 -29.14 -12.82 -10.09
CA ARG A 48 -29.37 -13.82 -11.16
C ARG A 48 -28.09 -14.54 -11.52
N ASN A 49 -28.19 -15.79 -11.98
CA ASN A 49 -27.01 -16.56 -12.41
C ASN A 49 -26.20 -15.85 -13.51
N PHE A 50 -24.87 -15.97 -13.42
CA PHE A 50 -23.95 -15.52 -14.47
C PHE A 50 -24.22 -16.29 -15.76
N ARG A 51 -24.49 -15.58 -16.87
CA ARG A 51 -24.83 -16.23 -18.14
C ARG A 51 -23.58 -16.43 -18.99
N TYR A 52 -23.29 -17.69 -19.32
CA TYR A 52 -22.17 -18.05 -20.16
C TYR A 52 -22.50 -19.26 -21.02
N PHE A 53 -21.73 -19.42 -22.09
CA PHE A 53 -21.72 -20.64 -22.91
C PHE A 53 -20.28 -21.05 -23.24
N LYS A 54 -20.12 -22.24 -23.81
CA LYS A 54 -18.85 -22.73 -24.32
C LYS A 54 -18.81 -22.60 -25.83
N GLN A 55 -17.71 -22.08 -26.36
CA GLN A 55 -17.47 -22.01 -27.80
C GLN A 55 -15.97 -22.22 -28.06
N ASP A 56 -15.63 -23.16 -28.96
CA ASP A 56 -14.24 -23.43 -29.38
C ASP A 56 -13.28 -23.72 -28.19
N GLY A 57 -13.82 -24.26 -27.10
CA GLY A 57 -13.10 -24.52 -25.84
C GLY A 57 -12.93 -23.31 -24.90
N PHE A 58 -13.48 -22.15 -25.25
CA PHE A 58 -13.52 -20.95 -24.40
C PHE A 58 -14.80 -20.89 -23.57
N THR A 59 -14.72 -20.29 -22.38
CA THR A 59 -15.91 -19.80 -21.64
C THR A 59 -16.23 -18.39 -22.13
N VAL A 60 -17.43 -18.19 -22.66
CA VAL A 60 -17.85 -16.90 -23.22
C VAL A 60 -18.99 -16.33 -22.39
N SER A 61 -18.81 -15.12 -21.84
CA SER A 61 -19.89 -14.38 -21.19
C SER A 61 -20.95 -13.98 -22.21
N SER A 62 -22.22 -14.26 -21.90
CA SER A 62 -23.38 -13.79 -22.69
C SER A 62 -23.85 -12.40 -22.29
N ASP A 63 -23.23 -11.84 -21.26
CA ASP A 63 -23.62 -10.60 -20.60
C ASP A 63 -22.64 -9.45 -20.88
N ALA A 64 -21.39 -9.77 -21.26
CA ALA A 64 -20.35 -8.80 -21.56
C ALA A 64 -20.63 -8.06 -22.88
N ASP A 65 -20.18 -6.81 -22.97
CA ASP A 65 -20.29 -6.01 -24.19
C ASP A 65 -19.24 -6.43 -25.23
N PHE A 66 -18.04 -6.82 -24.77
CA PHE A 66 -17.00 -7.41 -25.60
C PHE A 66 -16.38 -8.63 -24.93
N VAL A 67 -16.01 -9.62 -25.73
CA VAL A 67 -15.24 -10.79 -25.29
C VAL A 67 -14.05 -11.00 -26.21
N ILE A 68 -12.83 -10.92 -25.66
CA ILE A 68 -11.59 -11.20 -26.38
C ILE A 68 -11.16 -12.62 -26.08
N LEU A 69 -11.10 -13.47 -27.11
CA LEU A 69 -10.67 -14.86 -27.01
C LEU A 69 -9.25 -15.00 -27.53
N GLY A 70 -8.39 -15.68 -26.78
CA GLY A 70 -6.99 -15.85 -27.15
C GLY A 70 -6.27 -16.93 -26.37
N GLU A 71 -5.04 -17.19 -26.79
CA GLU A 71 -4.22 -18.27 -26.27
C GLU A 71 -2.89 -17.71 -25.75
N VAL A 72 -2.51 -18.12 -24.56
CA VAL A 72 -1.20 -17.81 -23.95
C VAL A 72 -0.34 -19.06 -24.02
N TYR A 73 0.76 -18.98 -24.76
CA TYR A 73 1.66 -20.12 -24.97
C TYR A 73 2.77 -20.13 -23.91
N PRO A 74 3.28 -21.31 -23.53
CA PRO A 74 4.40 -21.41 -22.61
C PRO A 74 5.62 -20.65 -23.14
N MET A 75 6.26 -19.86 -22.28
CA MET A 75 7.50 -19.10 -22.56
C MET A 75 7.41 -18.04 -23.67
N GLU A 76 6.23 -17.78 -24.22
CA GLU A 76 6.03 -16.68 -25.15
C GLU A 76 5.68 -15.40 -24.38
N ASN A 77 6.72 -14.66 -23.98
CA ASN A 77 6.57 -13.40 -23.29
C ASN A 77 6.88 -12.22 -24.22
N LYS A 78 6.31 -11.05 -23.90
CA LYS A 78 6.64 -9.78 -24.54
C LYS A 78 6.84 -8.70 -23.48
N PRO A 79 7.62 -7.66 -23.82
CA PRO A 79 7.75 -6.52 -22.94
C PRO A 79 6.43 -5.77 -22.81
N GLU A 80 6.05 -5.48 -21.57
CA GLU A 80 4.93 -4.62 -21.18
C GLU A 80 5.45 -3.40 -20.40
N GLY A 81 4.70 -2.31 -20.44
CA GLY A 81 5.09 -1.04 -19.86
C GLY A 81 6.14 -0.22 -20.68
N PRO A 82 6.53 0.97 -20.17
CA PRO A 82 6.07 1.54 -18.90
C PRO A 82 4.60 1.99 -18.96
N PHE A 83 3.89 1.87 -17.84
CA PHE A 83 2.49 2.29 -17.70
C PHE A 83 2.28 2.94 -16.33
N GLY A 84 1.31 3.83 -16.20
CA GLY A 84 1.01 4.45 -14.91
C GLY A 84 0.33 3.47 -13.97
N ASP A 85 0.68 3.53 -12.69
CA ASP A 85 0.18 2.61 -11.67
C ASP A 85 -0.58 3.33 -10.54
N HIS A 86 -1.38 2.56 -9.79
CA HIS A 86 -2.18 3.00 -8.65
C HIS A 86 -1.35 3.60 -7.51
N LEU A 87 -0.04 3.32 -7.46
CA LEU A 87 0.87 3.97 -6.51
C LEU A 87 1.18 5.43 -6.85
N GLY A 88 0.78 5.93 -8.04
CA GLY A 88 1.13 7.27 -8.51
C GLY A 88 2.51 7.37 -9.17
N TYR A 89 3.07 6.23 -9.60
CA TYR A 89 4.35 6.13 -10.31
C TYR A 89 4.17 5.29 -11.58
N TYR A 90 5.15 5.35 -12.49
CA TYR A 90 5.17 4.47 -13.67
C TYR A 90 5.76 3.11 -13.33
N SER A 91 5.07 2.02 -13.64
CA SER A 91 5.69 0.69 -13.64
C SER A 91 6.83 0.63 -14.66
N LEU A 92 7.89 -0.10 -14.30
CA LEU A 92 9.02 -0.34 -15.20
C LEU A 92 8.66 -1.41 -16.23
N LYS A 93 9.51 -1.52 -17.25
CA LYS A 93 9.32 -2.48 -18.33
C LYS A 93 9.74 -3.88 -17.89
N HIS A 94 8.83 -4.84 -17.98
CA HIS A 94 9.09 -6.26 -17.70
C HIS A 94 8.48 -7.17 -18.77
N ASP A 95 8.99 -8.40 -18.87
CA ASP A 95 8.44 -9.40 -19.80
C ASP A 95 7.27 -10.16 -19.15
N PHE A 96 6.10 -10.08 -19.76
CA PHE A 96 4.87 -10.77 -19.32
C PHE A 96 4.31 -11.70 -20.40
N PRO A 97 3.46 -12.69 -20.03
CA PRO A 97 2.89 -13.62 -20.99
C PRO A 97 2.09 -12.94 -22.11
N LEU A 98 2.36 -13.35 -23.36
CA LEU A 98 1.65 -12.86 -24.53
C LEU A 98 0.33 -13.63 -24.74
N MET A 99 -0.78 -12.90 -24.79
CA MET A 99 -2.05 -13.44 -25.29
C MET A 99 -2.16 -13.22 -26.81
N LYS A 100 -2.13 -14.31 -27.58
CA LYS A 100 -2.43 -14.28 -29.03
C LYS A 100 -3.94 -14.28 -29.24
N VAL A 101 -4.48 -13.13 -29.63
CA VAL A 101 -5.91 -12.97 -29.91
C VAL A 101 -6.34 -13.82 -31.11
N LYS A 102 -7.39 -14.62 -30.94
CA LYS A 102 -8.00 -15.45 -31.99
C LYS A 102 -9.28 -14.83 -32.53
N LYS A 103 -10.10 -14.25 -31.65
CA LYS A 103 -11.42 -13.72 -32.01
C LYS A 103 -11.85 -12.67 -31.00
N VAL A 104 -12.53 -11.64 -31.49
CA VAL A 104 -13.24 -10.67 -30.66
C VAL A 104 -14.73 -10.81 -30.96
N LEU A 105 -15.53 -11.01 -29.92
CA LEU A 105 -16.98 -10.97 -30.00
C LEU A 105 -17.44 -9.64 -29.42
N ALA A 106 -18.43 -9.03 -30.06
CA ALA A 106 -18.97 -7.74 -29.65
C ALA A 106 -20.49 -7.78 -29.68
N ARG A 107 -21.10 -7.22 -28.64
CA ARG A 107 -22.53 -6.91 -28.61
C ARG A 107 -22.81 -5.76 -29.57
N LYS A 108 -23.96 -5.82 -30.25
CA LYS A 108 -24.44 -4.66 -31.03
C LYS A 108 -24.62 -3.46 -30.10
N ASN A 109 -24.02 -2.33 -30.45
CA ASN A 109 -23.98 -1.11 -29.61
C ASN A 109 -23.34 -1.34 -28.23
N GLY A 110 -22.36 -2.24 -28.12
CA GLY A 110 -21.62 -2.48 -26.88
C GLY A 110 -20.84 -1.24 -26.43
N ILE A 111 -20.72 -1.06 -25.12
CA ILE A 111 -20.00 0.05 -24.49
C ILE A 111 -18.62 -0.46 -24.05
N TRP A 112 -17.56 0.26 -24.44
CA TRP A 112 -16.21 -0.08 -24.03
C TRP A 112 -15.92 0.57 -22.67
N ALA A 113 -16.01 -0.24 -21.61
CA ALA A 113 -15.60 0.19 -20.27
C ALA A 113 -14.07 0.27 -20.21
N PHE A 114 -13.55 1.41 -19.77
CA PHE A 114 -12.14 1.63 -19.51
C PHE A 114 -11.97 2.48 -18.26
N THR A 115 -10.79 2.40 -17.67
CA THR A 115 -10.42 3.19 -16.49
C THR A 115 -9.00 3.70 -16.65
N VAL A 116 -8.61 4.63 -15.76
CA VAL A 116 -7.25 5.16 -15.66
C VAL A 116 -6.84 5.06 -14.21
N VAL A 117 -5.67 4.47 -13.97
CA VAL A 117 -5.06 4.37 -12.63
C VAL A 117 -4.02 5.46 -12.45
N GLY A 118 -3.73 5.79 -11.19
CA GLY A 118 -2.79 6.83 -10.83
C GLY A 118 -2.78 7.06 -9.34
N ARG A 119 -2.21 8.18 -8.89
CA ARG A 119 -2.18 8.52 -7.47
C ARG A 119 -3.62 8.55 -6.91
N PRO A 120 -3.91 7.89 -5.78
CA PRO A 120 -5.25 7.86 -5.20
C PRO A 120 -5.75 9.27 -4.84
N PRO A 121 -7.07 9.51 -4.88
CA PRO A 121 -8.13 8.52 -5.16
C PRO A 121 -8.38 8.31 -6.67
N GLN A 122 -8.67 7.07 -7.09
CA GLN A 122 -9.17 6.72 -8.45
C GLN A 122 -10.38 5.77 -8.35
N GLU A 123 -10.82 5.16 -9.46
CA GLU A 123 -11.96 4.23 -9.45
C GLU A 123 -11.74 3.03 -8.52
N ASP A 124 -10.51 2.52 -8.47
CA ASP A 124 -10.06 1.47 -7.56
C ASP A 124 -10.25 1.83 -6.08
N THR A 125 -10.07 3.09 -5.68
CA THR A 125 -10.42 3.58 -4.32
C THR A 125 -11.90 3.34 -4.00
N SER A 126 -12.79 3.54 -4.98
CA SER A 126 -14.23 3.31 -4.78
C SER A 126 -14.57 1.82 -4.64
N PHE A 127 -13.91 0.96 -5.43
CA PHE A 127 -14.00 -0.49 -5.25
C PHE A 127 -13.46 -0.91 -3.88
N GLY A 128 -12.30 -0.40 -3.46
CA GLY A 128 -11.68 -0.68 -2.17
C GLY A 128 -12.58 -0.31 -0.99
N ALA A 129 -13.22 0.87 -1.04
CA ALA A 129 -14.16 1.31 -0.01
C ALA A 129 -15.35 0.34 0.14
N LEU A 130 -15.95 -0.09 -0.99
CA LEU A 130 -17.07 -1.02 -0.97
C LEU A 130 -16.66 -2.45 -0.54
N ILE A 131 -15.49 -2.92 -0.98
CA ILE A 131 -14.91 -4.19 -0.51
C ILE A 131 -14.73 -4.15 1.00
N HIS A 132 -14.17 -3.06 1.53
CA HIS A 132 -13.97 -2.89 2.97
C HIS A 132 -15.32 -2.84 3.72
N GLU A 133 -16.34 -2.18 3.19
CA GLU A 133 -17.69 -2.16 3.79
C GLU A 133 -18.30 -3.57 3.88
N ILE A 134 -18.15 -4.38 2.83
CA ILE A 134 -18.70 -5.75 2.77
C ILE A 134 -17.87 -6.73 3.62
N THR A 135 -16.54 -6.62 3.59
CA THR A 135 -15.62 -7.62 4.18
C THR A 135 -15.06 -7.23 5.54
N GLY A 136 -15.20 -5.98 5.97
CA GLY A 136 -14.56 -5.45 7.18
C GLY A 136 -14.98 -6.17 8.47
N SER A 137 -16.18 -6.76 8.51
CA SER A 137 -16.64 -7.57 9.63
C SER A 137 -16.14 -9.02 9.60
N ILE A 138 -15.67 -9.51 8.45
CA ILE A 138 -15.29 -10.91 8.23
C ILE A 138 -13.82 -11.13 8.59
N ILE A 139 -12.92 -10.22 8.22
CA ILE A 139 -11.46 -10.38 8.48
C ILE A 139 -11.13 -10.54 9.98
N PRO A 140 -11.71 -9.73 10.90
CA PRO A 140 -11.51 -9.92 12.33
C PRO A 140 -12.01 -11.29 12.85
N GLN A 141 -12.95 -11.94 12.16
CA GLN A 141 -13.45 -13.27 12.53
C GLN A 141 -12.51 -14.40 12.10
N THR A 142 -11.65 -14.18 11.09
CA THR A 142 -10.72 -15.20 10.60
C THR A 142 -9.38 -15.18 11.34
N ILE A 143 -8.95 -14.03 11.86
CA ILE A 143 -7.68 -13.87 12.59
C ILE A 143 -7.97 -13.65 14.08
N PRO A 144 -7.71 -14.63 14.95
CA PRO A 144 -7.95 -14.49 16.38
C PRO A 144 -7.22 -13.28 16.98
N GLY A 145 -7.97 -12.44 17.69
CA GLY A 145 -7.43 -11.28 18.41
C GLY A 145 -7.36 -9.99 17.59
N LEU A 146 -7.59 -10.05 16.28
CA LEU A 146 -7.76 -8.88 15.42
C LEU A 146 -9.15 -8.26 15.65
N HIS A 147 -9.20 -6.95 15.86
CA HIS A 147 -10.46 -6.18 15.92
C HIS A 147 -10.73 -5.45 14.61
N GLU A 148 -9.71 -4.79 14.06
CA GLU A 148 -9.81 -3.96 12.87
C GLU A 148 -8.51 -4.01 12.07
N VAL A 149 -8.62 -3.91 10.75
CA VAL A 149 -7.48 -3.69 9.84
C VAL A 149 -7.91 -2.68 8.77
N ASN A 150 -7.04 -1.74 8.47
CA ASN A 150 -7.22 -0.72 7.44
C ASN A 150 -6.04 -0.80 6.46
N ALA A 151 -6.35 -1.00 5.18
CA ALA A 151 -5.40 -0.88 4.09
C ALA A 151 -5.42 0.58 3.60
N VAL A 152 -4.32 1.30 3.80
CA VAL A 152 -4.31 2.77 3.70
C VAL A 152 -4.30 3.20 2.23
N ASP A 153 -5.44 3.70 1.75
CA ASP A 153 -5.63 4.13 0.35
C ASP A 153 -4.59 5.18 -0.08
N ALA A 154 -4.32 6.18 0.77
CA ALA A 154 -3.34 7.23 0.47
C ALA A 154 -1.91 6.70 0.26
N ALA A 155 -1.60 5.52 0.79
CA ALA A 155 -0.32 4.83 0.63
C ALA A 155 -0.32 3.81 -0.52
N GLY A 156 -1.38 3.76 -1.34
CA GLY A 156 -1.54 2.78 -2.41
C GLY A 156 -2.16 1.46 -1.95
N VAL A 157 -3.00 1.50 -0.90
CA VAL A 157 -3.73 0.35 -0.31
C VAL A 157 -2.81 -0.66 0.36
N HIS A 158 -2.00 -1.41 -0.41
CA HIS A 158 -1.19 -2.51 0.10
C HIS A 158 0.08 -2.08 0.86
N PRO A 159 0.83 -1.02 0.47
CA PRO A 159 2.09 -0.69 1.11
C PRO A 159 2.04 -0.49 2.63
N LEU A 160 0.91 0.01 3.16
CA LEU A 160 0.70 0.27 4.58
C LEU A 160 -0.61 -0.32 5.08
N LEU A 161 -0.51 -1.14 6.12
CA LEU A 161 -1.64 -1.60 6.94
C LEU A 161 -1.59 -0.97 8.33
N LEU A 162 -2.74 -0.53 8.81
CA LEU A 162 -2.98 -0.18 10.22
C LEU A 162 -3.90 -1.23 10.84
N ALA A 163 -3.59 -1.72 12.04
CA ALA A 163 -4.39 -2.75 12.69
C ALA A 163 -4.60 -2.50 14.18
N VAL A 164 -5.75 -2.96 14.69
CA VAL A 164 -6.07 -2.98 16.11
C VAL A 164 -6.20 -4.43 16.57
N GLY A 165 -5.30 -4.87 17.44
CA GLY A 165 -5.25 -6.23 17.98
C GLY A 165 -5.63 -6.29 19.48
N SER A 166 -5.46 -7.47 20.07
CA SER A 166 -5.70 -7.72 21.50
C SER A 166 -4.45 -8.23 22.20
N GLU A 167 -4.34 -7.98 23.49
CA GLU A 167 -3.36 -8.61 24.38
C GLU A 167 -4.08 -9.44 25.45
N ARG A 168 -4.26 -10.74 25.19
CA ARG A 168 -5.09 -11.64 26.00
C ARG A 168 -4.30 -12.75 26.69
N TYR A 169 -3.03 -12.95 26.32
CA TYR A 169 -2.21 -14.03 26.85
C TYR A 169 -1.95 -13.91 28.36
N THR A 170 -1.88 -12.68 28.88
CA THR A 170 -1.53 -12.40 30.28
C THR A 170 -2.56 -11.49 30.95
N PRO A 171 -3.84 -11.91 31.09
CA PRO A 171 -4.93 -11.05 31.58
C PRO A 171 -4.80 -10.67 33.06
N TYR A 172 -3.85 -11.29 33.77
CA TYR A 172 -3.53 -11.06 35.18
C TYR A 172 -2.32 -10.12 35.36
N MET A 173 -1.74 -9.59 34.29
CA MET A 173 -0.61 -8.65 34.33
C MET A 173 -0.95 -7.39 33.55
N GLU A 174 -0.37 -6.27 33.99
CA GLU A 174 -0.39 -5.07 33.17
C GLU A 174 0.53 -5.26 31.95
N VAL A 175 -0.02 -5.07 30.75
CA VAL A 175 0.71 -5.30 29.49
C VAL A 175 1.43 -4.03 29.07
N GLU A 176 2.75 -4.03 29.28
CA GLU A 176 3.62 -2.88 28.94
C GLU A 176 4.45 -3.09 27.65
N ARG A 177 4.29 -4.26 27.00
CA ARG A 177 5.02 -4.62 25.78
C ARG A 177 4.20 -5.51 24.83
N PRO A 178 4.39 -5.35 23.50
CA PRO A 178 3.72 -6.20 22.51
C PRO A 178 4.02 -7.69 22.75
N GLN A 179 2.98 -8.52 22.75
CA GLN A 179 3.07 -9.97 22.87
C GLN A 179 2.13 -10.64 21.85
N GLU A 180 0.84 -10.74 22.16
CA GLU A 180 -0.14 -11.38 21.28
C GLU A 180 -0.30 -10.61 19.96
N ILE A 181 -0.27 -9.28 19.99
CA ILE A 181 -0.40 -8.48 18.77
C ILE A 181 0.73 -8.74 17.77
N LEU A 182 1.89 -9.24 18.21
CA LEU A 182 2.96 -9.69 17.29
C LEU A 182 2.58 -11.00 16.59
N THR A 183 1.86 -11.90 17.28
CA THR A 183 1.32 -13.12 16.65
C THR A 183 0.23 -12.74 15.65
N THR A 184 -0.68 -11.84 16.03
CA THR A 184 -1.71 -11.29 15.14
C THR A 184 -1.07 -10.61 13.91
N ALA A 185 -0.01 -9.83 14.09
CA ALA A 185 0.68 -9.15 13.00
C ALA A 185 1.27 -10.13 11.97
N ASN A 186 1.89 -11.22 12.43
CA ASN A 186 2.38 -12.26 11.52
C ASN A 186 1.24 -12.99 10.81
N ALA A 187 0.09 -13.20 11.47
CA ALA A 187 -1.09 -13.76 10.84
C ALA A 187 -1.66 -12.85 9.74
N ILE A 188 -1.71 -11.53 9.97
CA ILE A 188 -2.11 -10.53 8.98
C ILE A 188 -1.18 -10.60 7.75
N LEU A 189 0.14 -10.56 7.97
CA LEU A 189 1.11 -10.61 6.88
C LEU A 189 1.18 -11.98 6.18
N GLY A 190 0.55 -13.01 6.74
CA GLY A 190 0.38 -14.32 6.11
C GLY A 190 -0.96 -14.51 5.39
N PHE A 191 -1.87 -13.53 5.43
CA PHE A 191 -3.26 -13.72 5.01
C PHE A 191 -3.57 -13.02 3.68
N ASN A 192 -3.81 -13.80 2.62
CA ASN A 192 -4.31 -13.36 1.32
C ASN A 192 -3.58 -12.08 0.81
N GLN A 193 -4.33 -11.08 0.32
CA GLN A 193 -3.80 -9.84 -0.22
C GLN A 193 -3.12 -8.94 0.82
N MET A 194 -3.38 -9.15 2.12
CA MET A 194 -2.67 -8.41 3.18
C MET A 194 -1.19 -8.82 3.26
N SER A 195 -0.83 -10.00 2.74
CA SER A 195 0.55 -10.44 2.66
C SER A 195 1.42 -9.59 1.72
N LEU A 196 0.82 -8.77 0.85
CA LEU A 196 1.56 -7.84 -0.02
C LEU A 196 2.11 -6.63 0.72
N ALA A 197 1.61 -6.33 1.92
CA ALA A 197 2.02 -5.17 2.68
C ALA A 197 3.49 -5.20 3.13
N LYS A 198 4.15 -4.04 3.11
CA LYS A 198 5.51 -3.87 3.63
C LYS A 198 5.57 -3.20 4.98
N PHE A 199 4.59 -2.36 5.31
CA PHE A 199 4.48 -1.77 6.64
C PHE A 199 3.19 -2.23 7.30
N LEU A 200 3.29 -2.74 8.51
CA LEU A 200 2.15 -3.04 9.37
C LEU A 200 2.35 -2.35 10.71
N PHE A 201 1.55 -1.31 10.96
CA PHE A 201 1.49 -0.67 12.26
C PHE A 201 0.31 -1.25 13.02
N ILE A 202 0.55 -1.78 14.22
CA ILE A 202 -0.47 -2.43 15.03
C ILE A 202 -0.49 -1.88 16.45
N ILE A 203 -1.68 -1.58 16.95
CA ILE A 203 -1.90 -1.16 18.34
C ILE A 203 -2.77 -2.19 19.07
N ALA A 204 -2.55 -2.38 20.36
CA ALA A 204 -3.47 -3.15 21.18
C ALA A 204 -4.67 -2.29 21.60
N LYS A 205 -5.87 -2.87 21.50
CA LYS A 205 -7.09 -2.33 22.11
C LYS A 205 -6.97 -2.39 23.63
N GLN A 206 -7.01 -1.23 24.27
CA GLN A 206 -6.91 -1.12 25.73
C GLN A 206 -8.24 -0.70 26.36
N ASP A 207 -8.96 0.22 25.71
CA ASP A 207 -10.20 0.82 26.20
C ASP A 207 -11.05 1.37 25.04
N GLU A 208 -12.13 2.08 25.37
CA GLU A 208 -13.00 2.75 24.40
C GLU A 208 -12.34 3.95 23.69
N ASN A 209 -11.23 4.48 24.24
CA ASN A 209 -10.48 5.60 23.65
C ASN A 209 -9.43 5.13 22.64
N THR A 210 -9.24 3.82 22.48
CA THR A 210 -8.35 3.28 21.45
C THR A 210 -8.88 3.71 20.07
N PRO A 211 -8.08 4.40 19.24
CA PRO A 211 -8.53 4.86 17.93
C PRO A 211 -8.79 3.69 16.98
N LYS A 212 -9.67 3.92 16.01
CA LYS A 212 -9.96 2.97 14.94
C LYS A 212 -8.83 2.95 13.93
N ALA A 213 -8.63 1.82 13.26
CA ALA A 213 -7.56 1.68 12.25
C ALA A 213 -7.74 2.65 11.05
N LYS A 214 -8.98 3.08 10.79
CA LYS A 214 -9.32 4.03 9.73
C LYS A 214 -9.12 5.51 10.09
N ASP A 215 -8.95 5.83 11.38
CA ASP A 215 -8.64 7.19 11.82
C ASP A 215 -7.13 7.33 11.87
N GLU A 216 -6.53 7.49 10.68
CA GLU A 216 -5.09 7.38 10.46
C GLU A 216 -4.28 8.35 11.34
N GLU A 217 -4.71 9.61 11.46
CA GLU A 217 -4.00 10.59 12.28
C GLU A 217 -4.08 10.25 13.77
N ALA A 218 -5.26 9.91 14.29
CA ALA A 218 -5.42 9.51 15.68
C ALA A 218 -4.67 8.21 15.99
N PHE A 219 -4.68 7.26 15.05
CA PHE A 219 -3.95 6.00 15.14
C PHE A 219 -2.44 6.23 15.25
N PHE A 220 -1.85 7.02 14.33
CA PHE A 220 -0.42 7.32 14.38
C PHE A 220 -0.06 8.07 15.66
N LYS A 221 -0.83 9.07 16.10
CA LYS A 221 -0.57 9.75 17.38
C LYS A 221 -0.59 8.77 18.56
N TYR A 222 -1.63 7.95 18.67
CA TYR A 222 -1.77 6.98 19.75
C TYR A 222 -0.59 5.98 19.79
N LEU A 223 -0.16 5.51 18.61
CA LEU A 223 1.00 4.63 18.45
C LEU A 223 2.29 5.35 18.85
N LEU A 224 2.56 6.53 18.29
CA LEU A 224 3.77 7.30 18.54
C LEU A 224 3.92 7.73 20.01
N GLU A 225 2.82 7.93 20.74
CA GLU A 225 2.83 8.16 22.19
C GLU A 225 3.35 6.96 23.00
N ARG A 226 3.30 5.73 22.45
CA ARG A 226 3.45 4.47 23.19
C ARG A 226 4.62 3.59 22.74
N ILE A 227 5.07 3.72 21.49
CA ILE A 227 6.16 2.88 20.96
C ILE A 227 7.43 3.00 21.78
N ASP A 228 8.16 1.91 21.91
CA ASP A 228 9.54 1.85 22.33
C ASP A 228 10.46 1.72 21.12
N PRO A 229 11.22 2.76 20.73
CA PRO A 229 12.10 2.68 19.56
C PRO A 229 13.22 1.65 19.71
N THR A 230 13.50 1.18 20.92
CA THR A 230 14.51 0.14 21.17
C THR A 230 14.00 -1.29 20.94
N ARG A 231 12.68 -1.48 20.83
CA ARG A 231 12.03 -2.81 20.88
C ARG A 231 10.92 -3.03 19.86
N ASP A 232 10.13 -2.01 19.57
CA ASP A 232 8.81 -2.18 18.95
C ASP A 232 8.85 -2.21 17.40
N PHE A 233 10.04 -2.36 16.81
CA PHE A 233 10.31 -2.42 15.37
C PHE A 233 10.80 -3.83 14.97
N HIS A 234 10.01 -4.56 14.21
CA HIS A 234 10.29 -5.96 13.85
C HIS A 234 10.40 -6.13 12.33
N PHE A 235 11.63 -6.37 11.87
CA PHE A 235 11.93 -6.50 10.44
C PHE A 235 11.87 -7.94 9.94
N GLN A 236 11.35 -8.11 8.73
CA GLN A 236 11.57 -9.27 7.87
C GLN A 236 12.36 -8.80 6.65
N THR A 237 13.65 -9.08 6.60
CA THR A 237 14.58 -8.38 5.69
C THR A 237 14.77 -9.03 4.32
N LYS A 238 14.30 -10.27 4.13
CA LYS A 238 14.35 -11.01 2.87
C LYS A 238 13.07 -11.80 2.68
N THR A 239 12.07 -11.15 2.11
CA THR A 239 10.72 -11.70 1.94
C THR A 239 10.09 -11.23 0.64
N THR A 240 8.88 -11.67 0.37
CA THR A 240 8.12 -11.28 -0.83
C THR A 240 7.28 -10.04 -0.58
N ILE A 241 7.19 -9.19 -1.59
CA ILE A 241 6.35 -7.98 -1.60
C ILE A 241 5.58 -7.91 -2.93
N ASP A 242 4.75 -6.88 -3.07
CA ASP A 242 4.03 -6.60 -4.32
C ASP A 242 4.99 -6.48 -5.52
N THR A 243 4.54 -6.97 -6.68
CA THR A 243 5.27 -6.90 -7.96
C THR A 243 5.55 -5.46 -8.37
N LEU A 244 4.67 -4.55 -7.97
CA LEU A 244 4.71 -3.14 -8.37
C LEU A 244 5.44 -2.25 -7.36
N ASP A 245 5.94 -2.82 -6.26
CA ASP A 245 6.75 -2.07 -5.30
C ASP A 245 8.21 -1.96 -5.76
N TYR A 246 8.53 -0.82 -6.38
CA TYR A 246 9.88 -0.48 -6.84
C TYR A 246 10.77 0.18 -5.77
N SER A 247 10.38 0.17 -4.50
CA SER A 247 11.28 0.63 -3.42
C SER A 247 12.39 -0.38 -3.15
N GLY A 248 12.14 -1.68 -3.38
CA GLY A 248 13.16 -2.73 -3.37
C GLY A 248 14.00 -2.82 -4.64
N THR A 249 14.95 -3.75 -4.66
CA THR A 249 15.85 -4.00 -5.80
C THR A 249 15.46 -5.22 -6.65
N ASP A 250 14.55 -6.05 -6.16
CA ASP A 250 14.17 -7.33 -6.78
C ASP A 250 12.69 -7.34 -7.16
N LEU A 251 12.34 -8.03 -8.26
CA LEU A 251 10.94 -8.25 -8.62
C LEU A 251 10.29 -9.20 -7.60
N ASN A 252 9.19 -8.77 -6.99
CA ASN A 252 8.46 -9.48 -5.93
C ASN A 252 9.29 -9.73 -4.65
N GLY A 253 10.45 -9.07 -4.51
CA GLY A 253 11.38 -9.27 -3.40
C GLY A 253 11.63 -7.98 -2.63
N GLY A 254 11.68 -8.07 -1.31
CA GLY A 254 11.99 -6.92 -0.47
C GLY A 254 11.94 -7.25 1.01
N SER A 255 11.44 -6.30 1.80
CA SER A 255 11.39 -6.40 3.25
C SER A 255 10.05 -5.92 3.80
N LYS A 256 9.75 -6.32 5.03
CA LYS A 256 8.57 -5.89 5.79
C LYS A 256 9.00 -5.37 7.16
N LEU A 257 8.23 -4.42 7.70
CA LEU A 257 8.38 -3.92 9.07
C LEU A 257 7.03 -3.94 9.77
N ILE A 258 7.00 -4.61 10.93
CA ILE A 258 5.92 -4.51 11.90
C ILE A 258 6.32 -3.48 12.95
N VAL A 259 5.47 -2.49 13.20
CA VAL A 259 5.61 -1.56 14.33
C VAL A 259 4.46 -1.81 15.29
N ALA A 260 4.75 -2.27 16.51
CA ALA A 260 3.72 -2.73 17.45
C ALA A 260 3.72 -1.90 18.74
N ALA A 261 2.58 -1.34 19.14
CA ALA A 261 2.49 -0.52 20.35
C ALA A 261 1.39 -0.98 21.32
N VAL A 262 1.74 -1.02 22.59
CA VAL A 262 0.81 -1.27 23.72
C VAL A 262 1.35 -0.61 24.99
N GLY A 263 0.47 -0.51 25.99
CA GLY A 263 0.76 0.01 27.30
C GLY A 263 0.42 1.49 27.44
N LYS A 264 0.86 2.05 28.56
CA LYS A 264 0.67 3.46 28.92
C LYS A 264 1.39 4.40 27.95
N LYS A 265 0.89 5.62 27.85
CA LYS A 265 1.56 6.74 27.18
C LYS A 265 2.96 6.94 27.78
N LYS A 266 3.98 6.93 26.92
CA LYS A 266 5.40 7.08 27.28
C LYS A 266 5.93 8.49 27.05
N ARG A 267 5.31 9.25 26.15
CA ARG A 267 5.77 10.58 25.74
C ARG A 267 4.62 11.50 25.34
N GLU A 268 4.85 12.80 25.46
CA GLU A 268 4.05 13.84 24.80
C GLU A 268 4.59 14.09 23.38
N LEU A 269 3.69 14.30 22.42
CA LEU A 269 4.08 14.51 21.03
C LEU A 269 4.33 16.00 20.76
N GLY A 270 5.48 16.31 20.17
CA GLY A 270 5.87 17.67 19.80
C GLY A 270 5.05 18.18 18.62
N ALA A 271 4.55 19.41 18.71
CA ALA A 271 3.78 20.08 17.66
C ALA A 271 4.54 21.25 17.00
N GLU A 272 5.69 21.64 17.55
CA GLU A 272 6.51 22.75 17.07
C GLU A 272 7.87 22.23 16.57
N ILE A 273 8.45 22.91 15.58
CA ILE A 273 9.74 22.53 15.02
C ILE A 273 10.79 22.54 16.14
N PRO A 274 11.49 21.40 16.38
CA PRO A 274 12.50 21.35 17.43
C PRO A 274 13.73 22.17 17.02
N ASP A 275 14.38 22.80 18.00
CA ASP A 275 15.63 23.57 17.81
C ASP A 275 16.83 22.64 17.56
N ILE A 276 16.85 21.99 16.39
CA ILE A 276 17.91 21.06 15.99
C ILE A 276 18.84 21.68 14.95
N LYS A 277 20.12 21.38 15.06
CA LYS A 277 21.12 21.67 14.03
C LYS A 277 21.18 20.51 13.05
N LEU A 278 21.05 20.81 11.76
CA LEU A 278 21.11 19.84 10.68
C LEU A 278 22.46 19.93 9.95
N PRO A 279 23.06 18.80 9.54
CA PRO A 279 24.28 18.82 8.75
C PRO A 279 24.04 19.32 7.32
N ASN A 280 25.14 19.64 6.62
CA ASN A 280 25.08 20.05 5.21
C ASN A 280 24.34 19.02 4.36
N GLY A 281 23.45 19.51 3.49
CA GLY A 281 22.58 18.66 2.68
C GLY A 281 21.19 18.46 3.29
N PHE A 282 20.97 18.79 4.56
CA PHE A 282 19.68 18.68 5.25
C PHE A 282 19.18 20.07 5.68
N SER A 283 17.87 20.32 5.53
CA SER A 283 17.27 21.63 5.77
C SER A 283 15.77 21.54 6.03
N LYS A 284 15.15 22.69 6.36
CA LYS A 284 13.70 22.88 6.47
C LYS A 284 12.98 21.77 7.28
N PRO A 285 13.36 21.55 8.56
CA PRO A 285 12.58 20.68 9.42
C PRO A 285 11.14 21.22 9.48
N THR A 286 10.17 20.36 9.22
CA THR A 286 8.76 20.73 9.13
C THR A 286 7.92 19.70 9.88
N VAL A 287 7.07 20.14 10.79
CA VAL A 287 6.17 19.23 11.51
C VAL A 287 5.06 18.78 10.55
N VAL A 288 4.87 17.47 10.41
CA VAL A 288 3.79 16.89 9.58
C VAL A 288 2.50 16.85 10.37
N PHE A 289 2.57 16.25 11.55
CA PHE A 289 1.55 16.23 12.61
C PHE A 289 2.27 16.00 13.95
N PRO A 290 1.63 16.23 15.10
CA PRO A 290 2.28 16.00 16.39
C PRO A 290 2.96 14.65 16.48
N GLY A 291 4.28 14.62 16.71
CA GLY A 291 5.08 13.39 16.79
C GLY A 291 5.81 12.98 15.52
N ALA A 292 5.51 13.59 14.37
CA ALA A 292 6.12 13.29 13.08
C ALA A 292 6.79 14.53 12.47
N LEU A 293 8.09 14.41 12.16
CA LEU A 293 8.90 15.48 11.57
C LEU A 293 9.34 15.09 10.15
N ALA A 294 9.21 16.01 9.20
CA ALA A 294 9.82 15.89 7.88
C ALA A 294 11.10 16.74 7.80
N ILE A 295 12.19 16.17 7.28
CA ILE A 295 13.45 16.88 7.04
C ILE A 295 13.73 16.86 5.54
N GLN A 296 13.92 18.03 4.94
CA GLN A 296 14.30 18.12 3.53
C GLN A 296 15.77 17.76 3.37
N ALA A 297 16.09 16.95 2.38
CA ALA A 297 17.46 16.58 2.05
C ALA A 297 17.78 16.83 0.58
N THR A 298 19.06 16.94 0.26
CA THR A 298 19.52 16.91 -1.14
C THR A 298 19.17 15.57 -1.79
N LYS A 299 19.10 15.59 -3.12
CA LYS A 299 18.80 14.41 -3.95
C LYS A 299 19.65 13.22 -3.49
N TYR A 300 19.00 12.07 -3.34
CA TYR A 300 19.63 10.84 -2.91
C TYR A 300 20.86 10.48 -3.77
N SER A 301 21.95 10.08 -3.12
CA SER A 301 23.17 9.54 -3.76
C SER A 301 23.32 8.04 -3.51
N ASP A 302 23.88 7.69 -2.37
CA ASP A 302 24.32 6.34 -1.97
C ASP A 302 23.88 5.99 -0.55
N GLY A 303 23.01 6.81 0.06
CA GLY A 303 22.47 6.63 1.40
C GLY A 303 23.41 7.02 2.54
N LYS A 304 24.72 7.18 2.31
CA LYS A 304 25.70 7.46 3.39
C LYS A 304 25.50 8.80 4.09
N ASP A 305 24.78 9.73 3.47
CA ASP A 305 24.42 10.99 4.09
C ASP A 305 23.39 10.83 5.21
N ILE A 306 22.58 9.75 5.20
CA ILE A 306 21.64 9.45 6.29
C ILE A 306 22.38 9.08 7.58
N GLU A 307 23.50 8.36 7.48
CA GLU A 307 24.36 8.01 8.62
C GLU A 307 24.94 9.27 9.27
N LYS A 308 25.28 10.28 8.46
CA LYS A 308 25.74 11.59 8.95
C LYS A 308 24.62 12.31 9.68
N LEU A 309 23.40 12.29 9.13
CA LEU A 309 22.24 12.88 9.80
C LEU A 309 21.99 12.22 11.16
N THR A 310 21.88 10.90 11.21
CA THR A 310 21.56 10.18 12.46
C THR A 310 22.67 10.35 13.50
N SER A 311 23.94 10.36 13.07
CA SER A 311 25.10 10.59 13.96
C SER A 311 25.09 11.99 14.60
N GLU A 312 24.71 13.03 13.85
CA GLU A 312 24.61 14.40 14.38
C GLU A 312 23.38 14.60 15.27
N LEU A 313 22.27 13.93 14.93
CA LEU A 313 21.04 13.99 15.71
C LEU A 313 21.16 13.26 17.07
N VAL A 314 22.04 12.26 17.19
CA VAL A 314 22.30 11.56 18.48
C VAL A 314 22.71 12.54 19.58
N TYR A 315 23.56 13.52 19.27
CA TYR A 315 24.00 14.52 20.24
C TYR A 315 22.90 15.53 20.64
N GLN A 316 21.75 15.49 19.95
CA GLN A 316 20.62 16.38 20.15
C GLN A 316 19.32 15.61 20.47
N GLN A 317 19.42 14.31 20.78
CA GLN A 317 18.27 13.40 20.93
C GLN A 317 17.24 13.85 21.97
N GLU A 318 17.65 14.56 23.02
CA GLU A 318 16.73 15.13 24.02
C GLU A 318 15.71 16.10 23.39
N LYS A 319 16.12 16.85 22.36
CA LYS A 319 15.27 17.78 21.61
C LYS A 319 14.31 17.06 20.65
N LEU A 320 14.53 15.76 20.41
CA LEU A 320 13.72 14.90 19.55
C LEU A 320 12.75 14.01 20.34
N SER A 321 12.73 14.09 21.67
CA SER A 321 11.88 13.26 22.54
C SER A 321 10.40 13.30 22.18
N GLY A 322 9.90 14.42 21.67
CA GLY A 322 8.53 14.60 21.17
C GLY A 322 8.31 14.16 19.71
N PHE A 323 9.35 13.75 18.98
CA PHE A 323 9.32 13.38 17.55
C PHE A 323 9.89 11.98 17.32
N PRO A 324 9.19 10.91 17.76
CA PRO A 324 9.64 9.55 17.58
C PRO A 324 9.74 9.11 16.11
N LEU A 325 9.06 9.79 15.18
CA LEU A 325 9.11 9.49 13.74
C LEU A 325 9.67 10.68 12.96
N ILE A 326 10.69 10.42 12.14
CA ILE A 326 11.28 11.38 11.21
C ILE A 326 11.19 10.80 9.80
N SER A 327 10.76 11.60 8.82
CA SER A 327 10.83 11.28 7.39
C SER A 327 11.79 12.22 6.68
N VAL A 328 12.80 11.67 6.02
CA VAL A 328 13.76 12.41 5.19
C VAL A 328 13.29 12.38 3.75
N VAL A 329 13.10 13.55 3.13
CA VAL A 329 12.42 13.69 1.84
C VAL A 329 13.04 14.75 0.94
N ASP A 330 12.71 14.69 -0.35
CA ASP A 330 13.13 15.70 -1.33
C ASP A 330 12.46 17.08 -1.09
N ASP A 331 11.23 17.11 -0.56
CA ASP A 331 10.47 18.33 -0.25
C ASP A 331 9.64 18.14 1.03
N SER A 332 10.13 18.68 2.16
CA SER A 332 9.47 18.57 3.47
C SER A 332 8.21 19.43 3.58
N VAL A 333 8.16 20.55 2.85
CA VAL A 333 7.02 21.47 2.88
C VAL A 333 5.84 20.83 2.16
N PHE A 334 6.06 20.26 0.97
CA PHE A 334 5.03 19.51 0.25
C PHE A 334 4.53 18.31 1.07
N MET A 335 5.44 17.53 1.66
CA MET A 335 5.07 16.38 2.49
C MET A 335 4.13 16.79 3.64
N ALA A 336 4.43 17.89 4.33
CA ALA A 336 3.67 18.32 5.51
C ALA A 336 2.32 18.98 5.19
N GLN A 337 1.98 19.25 3.92
CA GLN A 337 0.71 19.91 3.57
C GLN A 337 -0.53 19.10 3.93
N THR A 338 -0.45 17.76 3.82
CA THR A 338 -1.57 16.86 4.11
C THR A 338 -1.06 15.54 4.68
N LEU A 339 -1.85 14.87 5.52
CA LEU A 339 -1.54 13.51 5.97
C LEU A 339 -1.34 12.55 4.79
N ASN A 340 -2.16 12.68 3.73
CA ASN A 340 -2.04 11.86 2.53
C ASN A 340 -0.69 12.02 1.81
N ASN A 341 -0.08 13.21 1.83
CA ASN A 341 1.25 13.40 1.27
C ASN A 341 2.31 12.67 2.09
N PHE A 342 2.21 12.71 3.42
CA PHE A 342 3.07 11.93 4.31
C PHE A 342 2.92 10.42 4.08
N LEU A 343 1.69 9.91 4.14
CA LEU A 343 1.40 8.49 3.96
C LEU A 343 1.91 7.97 2.61
N TRP A 344 1.62 8.73 1.54
CA TRP A 344 2.10 8.41 0.20
C TRP A 344 3.62 8.39 0.14
N ILE A 345 4.30 9.48 0.48
CA ILE A 345 5.74 9.60 0.28
C ILE A 345 6.50 8.60 1.17
N THR A 346 6.20 8.55 2.47
CA THR A 346 6.93 7.71 3.43
C THR A 346 6.77 6.23 3.11
N PHE A 347 5.54 5.79 2.82
CA PHE A 347 5.28 4.37 2.66
C PHE A 347 5.32 3.89 1.21
N THR A 348 5.37 4.73 0.18
CA THR A 348 5.64 4.24 -1.20
C THR A 348 7.11 4.33 -1.60
N ARG A 349 7.93 5.18 -0.95
CA ARG A 349 9.34 5.41 -1.35
C ARG A 349 10.38 4.81 -0.42
N SER A 350 9.95 4.04 0.57
CA SER A 350 10.86 3.39 1.51
C SER A 350 10.67 1.87 1.49
N ASN A 351 11.79 1.16 1.38
CA ASN A 351 11.93 -0.26 1.63
C ASN A 351 12.36 -0.45 3.08
N PRO A 352 11.61 -1.20 3.91
CA PRO A 352 11.85 -1.23 5.35
C PRO A 352 13.30 -1.49 5.77
N SER A 353 13.95 -2.53 5.25
CA SER A 353 15.31 -2.91 5.68
C SER A 353 16.42 -2.02 5.13
N HIS A 354 16.16 -1.21 4.11
CA HIS A 354 17.18 -0.39 3.43
C HIS A 354 17.06 1.09 3.78
N ASP A 355 15.83 1.54 4.04
CA ASP A 355 15.50 2.96 4.16
C ASP A 355 15.00 3.34 5.57
N VAL A 356 14.98 2.40 6.52
CA VAL A 356 14.65 2.71 7.93
C VAL A 356 15.93 2.69 8.76
N HIS A 357 16.23 3.86 9.32
CA HIS A 357 17.39 4.13 10.17
C HIS A 357 16.91 4.63 11.54
N GLY A 358 17.85 4.86 12.45
CA GLY A 358 17.52 5.34 13.78
C GLY A 358 18.56 6.29 14.35
N VAL A 359 18.10 7.29 15.09
CA VAL A 359 18.97 8.11 15.93
C VAL A 359 19.45 7.24 17.09
N GLY A 360 20.75 6.93 17.11
CA GLY A 360 21.35 6.02 18.07
C GLY A 360 20.98 4.57 17.80
N GLU A 361 20.90 4.18 16.52
CA GLU A 361 20.57 2.81 16.17
C GLU A 361 21.60 1.80 16.66
N SER A 362 21.12 0.62 17.03
CA SER A 362 21.94 -0.51 17.42
C SER A 362 21.24 -1.81 17.08
N THR A 363 22.00 -2.92 17.07
CA THR A 363 21.44 -4.25 16.89
C THR A 363 21.94 -5.16 18.00
N GLU A 364 21.01 -5.64 18.83
CA GLU A 364 21.30 -6.59 19.90
C GLU A 364 20.59 -7.91 19.59
N ASN A 365 21.32 -9.02 19.55
CA ASN A 365 20.74 -10.35 19.30
C ASN A 365 19.86 -10.43 18.03
N LYS A 366 20.28 -9.74 16.95
CA LYS A 366 19.56 -9.59 15.67
C LYS A 366 18.27 -8.78 15.75
N HIS A 367 18.01 -8.12 16.87
CA HIS A 367 16.92 -7.17 16.99
C HIS A 367 17.45 -5.76 16.80
N TRP A 368 16.88 -5.03 15.84
CA TRP A 368 17.22 -3.65 15.56
C TRP A 368 16.38 -2.73 16.45
N GLY A 369 16.98 -1.64 16.92
CA GLY A 369 16.28 -0.57 17.64
C GLY A 369 17.11 0.71 17.63
N CYS A 370 16.55 1.80 18.14
CA CYS A 370 17.24 3.08 18.29
C CYS A 370 16.86 3.79 19.61
N THR A 371 17.69 4.74 20.05
CA THR A 371 17.52 5.38 21.36
C THR A 371 16.51 6.53 21.36
N SER A 372 16.20 7.09 20.18
CA SER A 372 15.31 8.26 20.06
C SER A 372 14.28 8.10 18.96
N SER A 373 14.61 8.51 17.74
CA SER A 373 13.67 8.63 16.64
C SER A 373 14.00 7.62 15.55
N VAL A 374 12.97 6.93 15.05
CA VAL A 374 13.08 6.19 13.79
C VAL A 374 13.08 7.19 12.63
N VAL A 375 13.95 6.95 11.65
CA VAL A 375 14.19 7.82 10.50
C VAL A 375 13.90 7.04 9.23
N PHE A 376 12.86 7.42 8.51
CA PHE A 376 12.52 6.87 7.19
C PHE A 376 13.19 7.73 6.12
N ASP A 377 14.12 7.18 5.34
CA ASP A 377 14.58 7.80 4.10
C ASP A 377 13.54 7.56 3.02
N ALA A 378 12.72 8.56 2.74
CA ALA A 378 11.66 8.53 1.74
C ALA A 378 12.00 9.40 0.51
N ARG A 379 13.29 9.70 0.29
CA ARG A 379 13.75 10.35 -0.93
C ARG A 379 13.56 9.46 -2.15
N VAL A 380 13.51 10.05 -3.33
CA VAL A 380 13.52 9.32 -4.60
C VAL A 380 14.90 8.70 -4.84
N LYS A 381 14.98 7.37 -4.99
CA LYS A 381 16.21 6.64 -5.33
C LYS A 381 16.33 6.41 -6.84
N PRO A 382 17.54 6.17 -7.38
CA PRO A 382 17.77 6.00 -8.82
C PRO A 382 17.00 4.85 -9.47
N HIS A 383 16.70 3.79 -8.72
CA HIS A 383 15.95 2.62 -9.20
C HIS A 383 14.44 2.80 -9.12
N HIS A 384 13.95 3.85 -8.45
CA HIS A 384 12.51 4.08 -8.35
C HIS A 384 11.91 4.39 -9.72
N ALA A 385 10.70 3.90 -9.89
CA ALA A 385 9.77 4.34 -10.91
C ALA A 385 9.63 5.87 -10.93
N PRO A 386 9.65 6.53 -12.12
CA PRO A 386 9.38 7.95 -12.20
C PRO A 386 7.93 8.24 -11.76
N PRO A 387 7.65 9.39 -11.13
CA PRO A 387 6.31 9.75 -10.70
C PRO A 387 5.39 10.00 -11.90
N LEU A 388 4.08 9.72 -11.71
CA LEU A 388 3.05 10.13 -12.66
C LEU A 388 2.80 11.63 -12.53
N ILE A 389 3.40 12.39 -13.44
CA ILE A 389 3.24 13.84 -13.51
C ILE A 389 2.17 14.17 -14.54
N LYS A 390 1.17 14.96 -14.13
CA LYS A 390 0.15 15.46 -15.05
C LYS A 390 0.76 16.43 -16.05
N ASP A 391 0.36 16.31 -17.30
CA ASP A 391 0.79 17.23 -18.35
C ASP A 391 -0.10 18.48 -18.36
N SER A 392 0.47 19.63 -18.02
CA SER A 392 -0.25 20.90 -17.92
C SER A 392 -0.92 21.37 -19.22
N VAL A 393 -0.43 20.96 -20.39
CA VAL A 393 -1.04 21.26 -21.69
C VAL A 393 -2.28 20.40 -21.89
N ILE A 394 -2.20 19.12 -21.49
CA ILE A 394 -3.34 18.20 -21.54
C ILE A 394 -4.41 18.60 -20.52
N GLU A 395 -4.03 18.97 -19.29
CA GLU A 395 -4.97 19.48 -18.28
C GLU A 395 -5.78 20.65 -18.84
N LYS A 396 -5.09 21.67 -19.38
CA LYS A 396 -5.76 22.82 -20.02
C LYS A 396 -6.65 22.44 -21.19
N LYS A 397 -6.40 21.35 -21.91
CA LYS A 397 -7.28 20.86 -22.97
C LYS A 397 -8.54 20.20 -22.38
N VAL A 398 -8.40 19.41 -21.33
CA VAL A 398 -9.51 18.76 -20.64
C VAL A 398 -10.41 19.81 -19.96
N ASP A 399 -9.81 20.80 -19.28
CA ASP A 399 -10.54 21.91 -18.65
C ASP A 399 -11.42 22.67 -19.64
N LYS A 400 -10.97 22.81 -20.89
CA LYS A 400 -11.77 23.44 -21.96
C LYS A 400 -13.00 22.62 -22.36
N LEU A 401 -12.99 21.30 -22.18
CA LEU A 401 -14.15 20.45 -22.44
C LEU A 401 -15.23 20.63 -21.36
N ALA A 402 -14.83 20.90 -20.11
CA ALA A 402 -15.72 21.15 -18.98
C ALA A 402 -16.22 22.61 -18.90
N ALA A 403 -15.47 23.55 -19.50
CA ALA A 403 -15.83 24.95 -19.57
C ALA A 403 -17.23 25.18 -20.18
N LYS A 404 -17.85 26.31 -19.84
CA LYS A 404 -19.20 26.66 -20.32
C LYS A 404 -19.29 26.62 -21.85
N GLY A 405 -20.19 25.77 -22.37
CA GLY A 405 -20.36 25.53 -23.81
C GLY A 405 -19.49 24.39 -24.37
N GLY A 406 -18.65 23.77 -23.56
CA GLY A 406 -17.88 22.58 -23.90
C GLY A 406 -18.71 21.29 -23.85
N ALA A 407 -18.20 20.23 -24.47
CA ALA A 407 -18.91 18.95 -24.63
C ALA A 407 -19.19 18.22 -23.30
N LEU A 408 -18.46 18.55 -22.24
CA LEU A 408 -18.61 17.94 -20.91
C LEU A 408 -19.15 18.94 -19.88
N HIS A 409 -19.62 20.11 -20.32
CA HIS A 409 -20.12 21.15 -19.43
C HIS A 409 -21.32 20.66 -18.60
N GLY A 410 -21.19 20.71 -17.27
CA GLY A 410 -22.23 20.27 -16.34
C GLY A 410 -22.27 18.75 -16.10
N LEU A 411 -21.33 18.00 -16.68
CA LEU A 411 -21.11 16.57 -16.40
C LEU A 411 -19.87 16.35 -15.52
N ILE A 412 -18.83 17.17 -15.69
CA ILE A 412 -17.64 17.25 -14.84
C ILE A 412 -17.31 18.69 -14.48
#